data_AF-A0A1Q1FPS6-F1
#
_entry.id   AF-A0A1Q1FPS6-F1
#
_cell.length_a   1.000
_cell.length_b   1.000
_cell.length_c   1.000
_cell.angle_alpha   90.00
_cell.angle_beta   90.00
_cell.angle_gamma   90.00
#
_symmetry.space_group_name_H-M   'P 1'
#
loop_
_entity.id
_entity.type
_entity.pdbx_description
1 polymer ?
#
loop_
_entity_poly.entity_id
_entity_poly.type
_entity_poly.pdbx_seq_one_letter_code
_entity_poly.pdbx_strand_id
1 'polypeptide(L)'
;MCSEASSYNRAVIDVVNESELGALCPACEDEQFGRSLETGDWTDEDCALCTRDGFYALPEWRAYVVEIDGKRIARSEYSLEPPVPHLCDVHFTEITGETSSRTVTPAVPSSQ
;
A
#
# COMPACT_ATOMS: atom_id res chain seq x y z
N MET A 1 11.77 -4.41 -2.71
CA MET A 1 11.57 -3.15 -1.95
C MET A 1 12.80 -2.28 -2.06
N CYS A 2 12.64 -0.98 -2.28
CA CYS A 2 13.76 -0.05 -2.46
C CYS A 2 14.15 0.59 -1.12
N SER A 3 15.45 0.77 -0.85
CA SER A 3 15.99 1.23 0.44
C SER A 3 16.34 2.74 0.50
N GLU A 4 15.96 3.53 -0.51
CA GLU A 4 16.16 4.99 -0.52
C GLU A 4 14.87 5.75 -0.21
N ALA A 5 14.76 6.21 1.04
CA ALA A 5 13.56 6.88 1.57
C ALA A 5 13.22 8.24 0.95
N SER A 6 14.16 8.84 0.24
CA SER A 6 14.02 10.17 -0.37
C SER A 6 13.13 10.18 -1.62
N SER A 7 12.74 9.01 -2.13
CA SER A 7 12.08 8.84 -3.43
C SER A 7 10.91 7.87 -3.37
N TYR A 8 10.28 7.70 -2.21
CA TYR A 8 9.09 6.85 -2.10
C TYR A 8 7.87 7.54 -2.69
N ASN A 9 7.11 6.79 -3.49
CA ASN A 9 5.84 7.21 -4.07
C ASN A 9 4.67 6.64 -3.27
N ARG A 10 4.81 5.41 -2.73
CA ARG A 10 3.76 4.75 -1.94
C ARG A 10 4.31 4.00 -0.74
N ALA A 11 3.57 4.04 0.36
CA ALA A 11 3.75 3.11 1.47
C ALA A 11 3.13 1.75 1.12
N VAL A 12 3.54 0.70 1.82
CA VAL A 12 2.91 -0.62 1.78
C VAL A 12 2.45 -0.94 3.19
N ILE A 13 1.14 -0.88 3.43
CA ILE A 13 0.56 -1.06 4.76
C ILE A 13 -0.26 -2.34 4.78
N ASP A 14 0.05 -3.24 5.70
CA ASP A 14 -0.85 -4.35 6.05
C ASP A 14 -1.97 -3.78 6.94
N VAL A 15 -3.17 -3.63 6.38
CA VAL A 15 -4.32 -3.05 7.11
C VAL A 15 -4.91 -4.01 8.15
N VAL A 16 -4.61 -5.31 8.04
CA VAL A 16 -5.10 -6.32 8.99
C VAL A 16 -4.23 -6.34 10.24
N ASN A 17 -2.91 -6.22 10.06
CA ASN A 17 -1.94 -6.21 11.15
C ASN A 17 -1.53 -4.80 11.60
N GLU A 18 -2.10 -3.76 10.97
CA GLU A 18 -1.80 -2.35 11.22
C GLU A 18 -0.30 -2.05 11.20
N SER A 19 0.42 -2.61 10.21
CA SER A 19 1.88 -2.51 10.14
C SER A 19 2.37 -2.05 8.78
N GLU A 20 3.36 -1.16 8.79
CA GLU A 20 4.08 -0.74 7.59
C GLU A 20 5.10 -1.82 7.21
N LEU A 21 4.89 -2.42 6.04
CA LEU A 21 5.78 -3.45 5.52
C LEU A 21 6.96 -2.85 4.74
N GLY A 22 6.78 -1.64 4.21
CA GLY A 22 7.82 -0.89 3.53
C GLY A 22 7.26 0.15 2.58
N ALA A 23 8.01 0.44 1.51
CA ALA A 23 7.62 1.45 0.54
C ALA A 23 8.07 1.08 -0.89
N LEU A 24 7.37 1.69 -1.86
CA LEU A 24 7.63 1.60 -3.29
C LEU A 24 8.15 2.94 -3.80
N CYS A 25 9.24 2.91 -4.56
CA CYS A 25 9.68 4.06 -5.36
C CYS A 25 8.91 4.10 -6.70
N PRO A 26 8.88 5.23 -7.42
CA PRO A 26 8.19 5.35 -8.70
C PRO A 26 8.60 4.29 -9.73
N ALA A 27 9.88 3.90 -9.75
CA ALA A 27 10.36 2.88 -10.68
C ALA A 27 9.81 1.48 -10.34
N CYS A 28 9.81 1.10 -9.04
CA CYS A 28 9.22 -0.16 -8.62
C CYS A 28 7.70 -0.17 -8.79
N GLU A 29 7.04 0.97 -8.61
CA GLU A 29 5.60 1.08 -8.89
C GLU A 29 5.30 0.91 -10.38
N ASP A 30 6.03 1.61 -11.25
CA ASP A 30 5.84 1.50 -12.70
C ASP A 30 6.19 0.09 -13.21
N GLU A 31 7.25 -0.53 -12.71
CA GLU A 31 7.64 -1.90 -13.08
C GLU A 31 6.55 -2.92 -12.72
N GLN A 32 5.92 -2.76 -11.54
CA GLN A 32 4.99 -3.76 -11.01
C GLN A 32 3.53 -3.50 -11.39
N PHE A 33 3.12 -2.24 -11.52
CA PHE A 33 1.74 -1.85 -11.75
C PHE A 33 1.54 -1.05 -13.04
N GLY A 34 2.61 -0.53 -13.63
CA GLY A 34 2.55 0.49 -14.67
C GLY A 34 1.63 1.63 -14.25
N ARG A 35 0.59 1.87 -15.06
CA ARG A 35 -0.38 2.97 -14.84
C ARG A 35 -1.61 2.56 -14.03
N SER A 36 -1.68 1.31 -13.56
CA SER A 36 -2.90 0.76 -12.94
C SER A 36 -3.28 1.43 -11.63
N LEU A 37 -2.31 2.09 -10.97
CA LEU A 37 -2.50 2.80 -9.71
C LEU A 37 -2.55 4.33 -9.87
N GLU A 38 -2.42 4.88 -11.10
CA GLU A 38 -2.44 6.34 -11.30
C GLU A 38 -3.85 6.93 -11.17
N THR A 39 -4.87 6.19 -11.61
CA THR A 39 -6.27 6.62 -11.58
C THR A 39 -7.19 5.43 -11.41
N GLY A 40 -8.01 5.44 -10.35
CA GLY A 40 -9.04 4.44 -10.12
C GLY A 40 -10.02 4.91 -9.03
N ASP A 41 -11.26 4.42 -9.13
CA ASP A 41 -12.26 4.54 -8.07
C ASP A 41 -12.00 3.39 -7.09
N TRP A 42 -11.02 3.57 -6.20
CA TRP A 42 -10.62 2.54 -5.25
C TRP A 42 -11.48 2.61 -4.00
N THR A 43 -12.04 1.47 -3.63
CA THR A 43 -12.66 1.25 -2.34
C THR A 43 -11.61 0.74 -1.34
N ASP A 44 -11.92 0.86 -0.06
CA ASP A 44 -11.16 0.27 1.04
C ASP A 44 -11.39 -1.25 1.18
N GLU A 45 -12.34 -1.81 0.45
CA GLU A 45 -12.75 -3.22 0.54
C GLU A 45 -12.11 -4.08 -0.55
N ASP A 46 -11.98 -3.58 -1.78
CA ASP A 46 -11.59 -4.38 -2.94
C ASP A 46 -10.14 -4.15 -3.39
N CYS A 47 -9.56 -5.20 -3.96
CA CYS A 47 -8.27 -5.12 -4.63
C CYS A 47 -8.36 -4.24 -5.89
N ALA A 48 -7.42 -3.32 -6.06
CA ALA A 48 -7.35 -2.42 -7.21
C ALA A 48 -7.13 -3.17 -8.55
N LEU A 49 -6.74 -4.44 -8.51
CA LEU A 49 -6.42 -5.26 -9.68
C LEU A 49 -7.41 -6.41 -9.92
N CYS A 50 -8.30 -6.74 -8.97
CA CYS A 50 -9.32 -7.78 -9.12
C CYS A 50 -10.45 -7.63 -8.10
N THR A 51 -11.52 -8.41 -8.20
CA THR A 51 -12.69 -8.32 -7.30
C THR A 51 -12.53 -9.10 -5.98
N ARG A 52 -11.29 -9.25 -5.49
CA ARG A 52 -11.00 -9.92 -4.21
C ARG A 52 -10.79 -8.88 -3.13
N ASP A 53 -10.95 -9.29 -1.87
CA ASP A 53 -10.72 -8.43 -0.72
C ASP A 53 -9.29 -7.84 -0.74
N GLY A 54 -9.23 -6.52 -0.52
CA GLY A 54 -8.00 -5.75 -0.38
C GLY A 54 -7.49 -5.81 1.05
N PHE A 55 -6.25 -6.26 1.24
CA PHE A 55 -5.63 -6.40 2.57
C PHE A 55 -4.32 -5.62 2.72
N TYR A 56 -3.82 -5.03 1.64
CA TYR A 56 -2.59 -4.24 1.66
C TYR A 56 -2.87 -2.89 1.01
N ALA A 57 -2.85 -1.82 1.80
CA ALA A 57 -3.06 -0.47 1.31
C ALA A 57 -1.75 0.08 0.73
N LEU A 58 -1.89 0.82 -0.38
CA LEU A 58 -0.81 1.46 -1.10
C LEU A 58 -1.00 2.99 -1.13
N PRO A 59 -1.04 3.68 0.02
CA PRO A 59 -1.29 5.11 0.06
C PRO A 59 -0.10 5.89 -0.52
N GLU A 60 -0.40 7.04 -1.12
CA GLU A 60 0.63 7.95 -1.62
C GLU A 60 1.50 8.47 -0.47
N TRP A 61 2.82 8.44 -0.68
CA TRP A 61 3.80 8.98 0.24
C TRP A 61 4.05 10.46 -0.10
N ARG A 62 3.58 11.38 0.73
CA ARG A 62 3.68 12.82 0.49
C ARG A 62 4.78 13.43 1.34
N ALA A 63 5.85 13.86 0.67
CA ALA A 63 6.91 14.65 1.31
C ALA A 63 6.51 16.13 1.35
N TYR A 64 6.73 16.78 2.48
CA TYR A 64 6.50 18.20 2.68
C TYR A 64 7.55 18.80 3.61
N VAL A 65 7.77 20.11 3.52
CA VAL A 65 8.74 20.81 4.34
C VAL A 65 7.99 21.65 5.36
N VAL A 66 8.29 21.44 6.63
CA VAL A 66 7.80 22.29 7.72
C VAL A 66 8.93 23.15 8.26
N GLU A 67 8.60 24.38 8.67
CA GLU A 67 9.53 25.22 9.40
C GLU A 67 9.27 25.08 10.91
N ILE A 68 10.29 24.64 11.65
CA ILE A 68 10.25 24.49 13.10
C ILE A 68 11.47 25.22 13.66
N ASP A 69 11.24 26.20 14.54
CA ASP A 69 12.29 27.03 15.14
C ASP A 69 13.24 27.69 14.10
N GLY A 70 12.68 28.15 12.98
CA GLY A 70 13.43 28.77 11.89
C GLY A 70 14.28 27.79 11.06
N LYS A 71 14.12 26.48 11.25
CA LYS A 71 14.76 25.43 10.45
C LYS A 71 13.73 24.75 9.57
N ARG A 72 14.09 24.57 8.29
CA ARG A 72 13.31 23.74 7.35
C ARG A 72 13.61 22.26 7.61
N ILE A 73 12.59 21.50 7.93
CA ILE A 73 12.66 20.06 8.20
C ILE A 73 11.79 19.36 7.16
N ALA A 74 12.38 18.44 6.40
CA ALA A 74 11.62 17.55 5.53
C ALA A 74 10.89 16.52 6.39
N ARG A 75 9.59 16.40 6.18
CA ARG A 75 8.73 15.38 6.75
C ARG A 75 8.04 14.65 5.62
N SER A 76 7.58 13.44 5.92
CA SER A 76 6.77 12.68 4.99
C SER A 76 5.64 12.01 5.74
N GLU A 77 4.48 11.96 5.11
CA GLU A 77 3.27 11.37 5.65
C GLU A 77 2.49 10.66 4.55
N TYR A 78 1.61 9.74 4.94
CA TYR A 78 0.61 9.11 4.08
C TYR A 78 -0.74 9.12 4.79
N SER A 79 -1.82 9.12 4.03
CA SER A 79 -3.18 8.96 4.55
C SER A 79 -3.79 7.68 4.00
N LEU A 80 -4.51 6.96 4.87
CA LEU A 80 -5.33 5.81 4.48
C LEU A 80 -6.76 6.22 4.13
N GLU A 81 -7.08 7.52 4.15
CA GLU A 81 -8.38 8.02 3.71
C GLU A 81 -8.56 7.79 2.19
N PRO A 82 -9.69 7.19 1.75
CA PRO A 82 -9.95 6.95 0.34
C PRO A 82 -9.84 8.21 -0.54
N PRO A 83 -9.48 8.06 -1.82
CA PRO A 83 -9.24 6.79 -2.52
C PRO A 83 -7.81 6.28 -2.30
N VAL A 84 -7.67 5.07 -1.74
CA VAL A 84 -6.39 4.38 -1.54
C VAL A 84 -6.48 3.02 -2.20
N PRO A 85 -5.57 2.67 -3.13
CA PRO A 85 -5.59 1.36 -3.75
C PRO A 85 -5.20 0.30 -2.73
N HIS A 86 -5.97 -0.78 -2.68
CA HIS A 86 -5.67 -1.96 -1.88
C HIS A 86 -5.28 -3.13 -2.78
N LEU A 87 -4.51 -4.09 -2.26
CA LEU A 87 -4.20 -5.34 -2.94
C LEU A 87 -4.65 -6.55 -2.11
N CYS A 88 -5.10 -7.59 -2.80
CA CYS A 88 -5.25 -8.91 -2.21
C CYS A 88 -3.88 -9.56 -1.96
N ASP A 89 -3.86 -10.63 -1.17
CA ASP A 89 -2.67 -11.40 -0.83
C ASP A 89 -1.96 -12.02 -2.03
N VAL A 90 -2.72 -12.43 -3.04
CA VAL A 90 -2.16 -13.03 -4.26
C VAL A 90 -1.37 -11.98 -5.04
N HIS A 91 -2.00 -10.86 -5.39
CA HIS A 91 -1.30 -9.82 -6.14
C HIS A 91 -0.13 -9.24 -5.33
N PHE A 92 -0.29 -9.07 -4.01
CA PHE A 92 0.82 -8.63 -3.16
C PHE A 92 2.02 -9.58 -3.22
N THR A 93 1.79 -10.89 -3.12
CA THR A 93 2.82 -11.93 -3.20
C THR A 93 3.53 -11.93 -4.56
N GLU A 94 2.79 -11.75 -5.66
CA GLU A 94 3.37 -11.66 -7.00
C GLU A 94 4.36 -10.48 -7.12
N ILE A 95 4.10 -9.40 -6.40
CA ILE A 95 4.89 -8.17 -6.45
C ILE A 95 6.12 -8.23 -5.53
N THR A 96 5.98 -8.78 -4.32
CA THR A 96 7.11 -8.86 -3.38
C THR A 96 8.00 -10.06 -3.64
N GLY A 97 7.51 -11.08 -4.35
CA GLY A 97 8.18 -12.37 -4.48
C GLY A 97 8.26 -13.13 -3.16
N GLU A 98 7.62 -12.62 -2.10
CA GLU A 98 7.53 -13.26 -0.81
C GLU A 98 6.25 -14.09 -0.79
N THR A 99 6.38 -15.41 -0.63
CA THR A 99 5.23 -16.28 -0.41
C THR A 99 4.54 -15.83 0.86
N SER A 100 3.49 -15.02 0.75
CA SER A 100 2.74 -14.55 1.90
C SER A 100 2.15 -15.78 2.58
N SER A 101 2.73 -16.17 3.72
CA SER A 101 2.19 -17.25 4.56
C SER A 101 1.01 -16.68 5.36
N ARG A 102 0.04 -16.07 4.67
CA ARG A 102 -1.26 -15.80 5.27
C ARG A 102 -2.01 -17.11 5.29
N THR A 103 -2.06 -17.71 6.48
CA THR A 103 -3.08 -18.71 6.78
C THR A 103 -4.43 -18.00 6.71
N VAL A 104 -5.06 -18.01 5.53
CA VAL A 104 -6.48 -17.65 5.40
C VAL A 104 -7.22 -18.60 6.32
N THR A 105 -7.69 -18.09 7.45
CA THR A 105 -8.61 -18.85 8.29
C THR A 105 -9.91 -18.90 7.50
N PRO A 106 -10.39 -20.06 7.04
CA PRO A 106 -11.63 -20.12 6.30
C PRO A 106 -12.72 -19.54 7.21
N ALA A 107 -13.42 -18.51 6.72
CA ALA A 107 -14.61 -17.99 7.36
C ALA A 107 -15.57 -19.17 7.54
N VAL A 108 -15.80 -19.57 8.78
CA VAL A 108 -16.76 -20.63 9.12
C VAL A 108 -18.12 -20.12 8.65
N PRO A 109 -18.82 -20.81 7.73
CA PRO A 109 -20.17 -20.40 7.37
C PRO A 109 -21.04 -20.55 8.62
N SER A 110 -21.53 -19.42 9.13
CA SER A 110 -22.54 -19.41 10.18
C SER A 110 -23.78 -20.12 9.66
N SER A 111 -23.96 -21.37 10.08
CA SER A 111 -25.24 -22.05 10.00
C SER A 111 -26.03 -21.70 11.25
N GLN A 112 -27.10 -20.92 11.10
CA GLN A 112 -28.45 -21.18 11.65
C GLN A 112 -29.39 -20.02 11.32
#